data_AF-A0A6I4TSR1-F1
#
_entry.id   AF-A0A6I4TSR1-F1
#
_cell.length_a   1.000
_cell.length_b   1.000
_cell.length_c   1.000
_cell.angle_alpha   90.00
_cell.angle_beta   90.00
_cell.angle_gamma   90.00
#
_symmetry.space_group_name_H-M   'P 1'
#
loop_
_entity.id
_entity.type
_entity.pdbx_description
1 polymer ?
#
loop_
_entity_poly.entity_id
_entity_poly.type
_entity_poly.pdbx_seq_one_letter_code
_entity_poly.pdbx_strand_id
1 'polypeptide(L)'
;MGGDHPRFDYDAYIALFNSGDDAALIEHWFADDCVMESSGGLRRGKPAMREFLGWAHDGVRECPRVQHYLQDGRTVFAEIDMDFHATKARPDFPFGALLPGDSVTVKFLARYDIDDDGKVAWLKTMTWPPGQGVTHLPKLGPHPSQLAAYDAYTAAFSAGDPARYSLFYTEDVELALPSVPPIRGRDGIAAFYSAMFRTVRESLTVHGVEASETQIVADTTSRFTAVADAPDFVVGPLAQGEWIDVRVIVTYHLRDGLVERIAVQRAGEPVFGRG
;
A
#
# COMPACT_ATOMS: atom_id res chain seq x y z
N MET A 1 -5.80 25.96 38.99
CA MET A 1 -7.02 26.17 38.19
C MET A 1 -6.72 25.59 36.82
N GLY A 2 -7.09 24.33 36.58
CA GLY A 2 -6.89 23.68 35.29
C GLY A 2 -7.99 24.13 34.35
N GLY A 3 -7.64 24.94 33.35
CA GLY A 3 -8.54 25.20 32.23
C GLY A 3 -8.81 23.88 31.53
N ASP A 4 -10.08 23.60 31.28
CA ASP A 4 -10.55 22.43 30.54
C ASP A 4 -10.20 22.65 29.06
N HIS A 5 -8.91 22.46 28.72
CA HIS A 5 -8.48 22.50 27.33
C HIS A 5 -9.03 21.25 26.64
N PRO A 6 -9.62 21.38 25.45
CA PRO A 6 -10.11 20.23 24.71
C PRO A 6 -8.97 19.24 24.49
N ARG A 7 -9.23 17.98 24.88
CA ARG A 7 -8.28 16.89 24.74
C ARG A 7 -8.02 16.65 23.25
N PHE A 8 -6.74 16.60 22.85
CA PHE A 8 -6.34 16.17 21.50
C PHE A 8 -6.91 14.78 21.18
N ASP A 9 -7.67 14.66 20.10
CA ASP A 9 -8.25 13.39 19.67
C ASP A 9 -7.23 12.60 18.83
N TYR A 10 -6.39 11.84 19.52
CA TYR A 10 -5.31 11.07 18.91
C TYR A 10 -5.83 9.96 17.98
N ASP A 11 -6.99 9.38 18.29
CA ASP A 11 -7.57 8.32 17.47
C ASP A 11 -8.08 8.88 16.13
N ALA A 12 -8.71 10.06 16.14
CA ALA A 12 -9.09 10.76 14.92
C ALA A 12 -7.87 11.22 14.09
N TYR A 13 -6.79 11.65 14.75
CA TYR A 13 -5.52 11.94 14.09
C TYR A 13 -4.97 10.72 13.34
N ILE A 14 -4.93 9.56 13.99
CA ILE A 14 -4.45 8.31 13.38
C ILE A 14 -5.38 7.83 12.25
N ALA A 15 -6.69 7.97 12.41
CA ALA A 15 -7.65 7.65 11.36
C ALA A 15 -7.40 8.50 10.10
N LEU A 16 -7.17 9.80 10.26
CA LEU A 16 -6.86 10.69 9.13
C LEU A 16 -5.47 10.40 8.53
N PHE A 17 -4.47 10.04 9.35
CA PHE A 17 -3.19 9.59 8.82
C PHE A 17 -3.35 8.33 7.96
N ASN A 18 -4.12 7.36 8.44
CA ASN A 18 -4.35 6.10 7.75
C ASN A 18 -5.22 6.24 6.49
N SER A 19 -5.92 7.36 6.27
CA SER A 19 -6.58 7.64 4.98
C SER A 19 -5.59 7.99 3.86
N GLY A 20 -4.38 8.43 4.21
CA GLY A 20 -3.36 8.87 3.26
C GLY A 20 -3.53 10.31 2.75
N ASP A 21 -4.48 11.08 3.31
CA ASP A 21 -4.64 12.49 2.96
C ASP A 21 -3.70 13.39 3.79
N ASP A 22 -2.44 13.45 3.35
CA ASP A 22 -1.41 14.27 4.01
C ASP A 22 -1.80 15.75 4.08
N ALA A 23 -2.49 16.26 3.06
CA ALA A 23 -2.88 17.66 3.00
C ALA A 23 -3.90 17.98 4.10
N ALA A 24 -4.95 17.16 4.23
CA ALA A 24 -5.93 17.29 5.29
C ALA A 24 -5.32 17.01 6.67
N LEU A 25 -4.44 16.02 6.80
CA LEU A 25 -3.74 15.70 8.04
C LEU A 25 -2.96 16.92 8.55
N ILE A 26 -2.12 17.51 7.71
CA ILE A 26 -1.29 18.67 8.06
C ILE A 26 -2.17 19.87 8.39
N GLU A 27 -3.20 20.14 7.58
CA GLU A 27 -4.05 21.30 7.79
C GLU A 27 -4.88 21.19 9.07
N HIS A 28 -5.42 20.00 9.33
CA HIS A 28 -6.31 19.77 10.46
C HIS A 28 -5.57 19.58 11.78
N TRP A 29 -4.37 18.99 11.80
CA TRP A 29 -3.75 18.57 13.07
C TRP A 29 -2.47 19.29 13.44
N PHE A 30 -1.81 20.02 12.53
CA PHE A 30 -0.54 20.66 12.83
C PHE A 30 -0.67 22.18 12.95
N ALA A 31 0.09 22.76 13.88
CA ALA A 31 0.24 24.19 14.00
C ALA A 31 0.99 24.76 12.78
N ASP A 32 0.80 26.03 12.45
CA ASP A 32 1.45 26.63 11.27
C ASP A 32 2.98 26.65 11.40
N ASP A 33 3.50 26.82 12.62
CA ASP A 33 4.91 26.85 12.98
C ASP A 33 5.41 25.53 13.60
N CYS A 34 4.67 24.42 13.41
CA CYS A 34 4.97 23.13 13.99
C CYS A 34 6.41 22.67 13.72
N VAL A 35 6.99 21.89 14.63
CA VAL A 35 8.34 21.34 14.49
C VAL A 35 8.26 19.82 14.38
N MET A 36 8.88 19.25 13.35
CA MET A 36 9.08 17.80 13.25
C MET A 36 10.56 17.47 13.41
N GLU A 37 10.88 16.73 14.47
CA GLU A 37 12.23 16.26 14.80
C GLU A 37 12.29 14.74 14.67
N SER A 38 13.14 14.24 13.78
CA SER A 38 13.37 12.80 13.59
C SER A 38 14.87 12.53 13.46
N SER A 39 15.26 11.26 13.32
CA SER A 39 16.65 10.88 13.01
C SER A 39 17.19 11.54 11.75
N GLY A 40 16.31 11.87 10.79
CA GLY A 40 16.65 12.59 9.56
C GLY A 40 16.71 14.11 9.71
N GLY A 41 16.69 14.66 10.92
CA GLY A 41 16.83 16.09 11.20
C GLY A 41 15.53 16.83 11.56
N LEU A 42 15.60 18.16 11.52
CA LEU A 42 14.54 19.07 11.96
C LEU A 42 13.83 19.72 10.76
N ARG A 43 12.49 19.72 10.75
CA ARG A 43 11.66 20.51 9.83
C ARG A 43 10.78 21.48 10.62
N ARG A 44 10.57 22.69 10.08
CA ARG A 44 9.82 23.77 10.75
C ARG A 44 8.71 24.29 9.84
N GLY A 45 7.51 24.36 10.39
CA GLY A 45 6.28 24.80 9.75
C GLY A 45 5.69 23.79 8.75
N LYS A 46 4.40 23.98 8.45
CA LYS A 46 3.66 23.15 7.49
C LYS A 46 4.34 23.00 6.11
N PRO A 47 4.96 24.04 5.50
CA PRO A 47 5.60 23.89 4.20
C PRO A 47 6.74 22.85 4.18
N ALA A 48 7.63 22.89 5.18
CA ALA A 48 8.73 21.94 5.28
C ALA A 48 8.25 20.51 5.58
N MET A 49 7.15 20.39 6.33
CA MET A 49 6.51 19.10 6.59
C MET A 49 5.87 18.52 5.31
N ARG A 50 5.16 19.34 4.52
CA ARG A 50 4.60 18.93 3.22
C ARG A 50 5.67 18.46 2.25
N GLU A 51 6.78 19.19 2.15
CA GLU A 51 7.91 18.80 1.31
C GLU A 51 8.48 17.44 1.75
N PHE A 52 8.69 17.26 3.05
CA PHE A 52 9.20 16.00 3.59
C PHE A 52 8.25 14.82 3.36
N LEU A 53 6.96 14.96 3.67
CA LEU A 53 5.98 13.88 3.48
C LEU A 53 5.77 13.59 1.99
N GLY A 54 5.75 14.62 1.14
CA GLY A 54 5.71 14.43 -0.31
C GLY A 54 6.88 13.58 -0.82
N TRP A 55 8.09 13.79 -0.30
CA TRP A 55 9.25 12.93 -0.61
C TRP A 55 9.17 11.55 0.05
N ALA A 56 8.76 11.47 1.32
CA ALA A 56 8.71 10.22 2.07
C ALA A 56 7.69 9.26 1.45
N HIS A 57 6.49 9.77 1.13
CA HIS A 57 5.36 9.01 0.63
C HIS A 57 5.34 8.81 -0.89
N ASP A 58 6.33 9.36 -1.61
CA ASP A 58 6.43 9.19 -3.05
C ASP A 58 6.60 7.70 -3.43
N GLY A 59 5.51 7.04 -3.79
CA GLY A 59 5.44 5.60 -4.06
C GLY A 59 5.71 4.70 -2.86
N VAL A 60 5.54 5.21 -1.65
CA VAL A 60 5.55 4.43 -0.40
C VAL A 60 4.37 4.86 0.45
N ARG A 61 3.52 3.91 0.83
CA ARG A 61 2.44 4.18 1.77
C ARG A 61 2.90 3.89 3.20
N GLU A 62 2.89 4.91 4.05
CA GLU A 62 3.20 4.82 5.49
C GLU A 62 1.91 4.63 6.32
N CYS A 63 1.79 3.54 7.08
CA CYS A 63 0.58 3.22 7.86
C CYS A 63 0.94 2.99 9.34
N PRO A 64 0.59 3.91 10.25
CA PRO A 64 0.82 3.71 11.67
C PRO A 64 -0.16 2.69 12.26
N ARG A 65 0.39 1.70 12.98
CA ARG A 65 -0.32 0.82 13.91
C ARG A 65 0.08 1.17 15.34
N VAL A 66 -0.77 1.96 16.00
CA VAL A 66 -0.57 2.34 17.39
C VAL A 66 -0.66 1.09 18.26
N GLN A 67 0.42 0.79 18.98
CA GLN A 67 0.47 -0.32 19.95
C GLN A 67 -0.06 0.15 21.30
N HIS A 68 0.46 1.28 21.76
CA HIS A 68 0.06 1.93 23.00
C HIS A 68 0.21 3.44 22.86
N TYR A 69 -0.68 4.20 23.47
CA TYR A 69 -0.46 5.62 23.67
C TYR A 69 -0.99 6.08 25.02
N LEU A 70 -0.41 7.16 25.52
CA LEU A 70 -0.85 7.88 26.70
C LEU A 70 -0.89 9.36 26.38
N GLN A 71 -1.84 10.06 27.00
CA GLN A 71 -1.97 11.50 26.90
C GLN A 71 -2.07 12.08 28.30
N ASP A 72 -1.18 13.02 28.60
CA ASP A 72 -1.21 13.82 29.82
C ASP A 72 -1.28 15.30 29.45
N GLY A 73 -2.45 15.91 29.66
CA GLY A 73 -2.78 17.25 29.19
C GLY A 73 -2.48 17.42 27.70
N ARG A 74 -1.41 18.16 27.41
CA ARG A 74 -1.00 18.59 26.07
C ARG A 74 0.16 17.77 25.50
N THR A 75 0.51 16.67 26.14
CA THR A 75 1.56 15.78 25.64
C THR A 75 0.95 14.43 25.32
N VAL A 76 1.20 13.92 24.12
CA VAL A 76 0.90 12.52 23.75
C VAL A 76 2.22 11.79 23.57
N PHE A 77 2.33 10.60 24.15
CA PHE A 77 3.38 9.64 23.83
C PHE A 77 2.75 8.39 23.22
N ALA A 78 3.28 7.93 22.09
CA ALA A 78 2.77 6.78 21.39
C ALA A 78 3.91 5.84 20.97
N GLU A 79 3.72 4.56 21.26
CA GLU A 79 4.46 3.47 20.64
C GLU A 79 3.70 3.03 19.39
N ILE A 80 4.39 3.05 18.25
CA ILE A 80 3.79 2.81 16.94
C ILE A 80 4.64 1.79 16.21
N ASP A 81 4.01 0.77 15.65
CA ASP A 81 4.62 -0.01 14.58
C ASP A 81 4.23 0.63 13.26
N MET A 82 5.20 1.20 12.56
CA MET A 82 4.98 1.94 11.33
C MET A 82 5.26 1.02 10.14
N ASP A 83 4.22 0.71 9.37
CA ASP A 83 4.34 -0.12 8.17
C ASP A 83 4.56 0.75 6.92
N PHE A 84 5.50 0.35 6.08
CA PHE A 84 5.80 1.01 4.81
C PHE A 84 5.63 0.02 3.67
N HIS A 85 4.81 0.37 2.68
CA HIS A 85 4.51 -0.48 1.53
C HIS A 85 4.90 0.24 0.23
N ALA A 86 5.81 -0.36 -0.55
CA ALA A 86 6.34 0.28 -1.75
C ALA A 86 5.55 -0.12 -3.00
N THR A 87 5.08 0.88 -3.76
CA THR A 87 4.49 0.69 -5.10
C THR A 87 5.47 1.03 -6.21
N LYS A 88 6.62 1.64 -5.89
CA LYS A 88 7.73 1.88 -6.82
C LYS A 88 9.08 1.66 -6.14
N ALA A 89 10.14 1.55 -6.93
CA ALA A 89 11.48 1.43 -6.41
C ALA A 89 11.91 2.68 -5.62
N ARG A 90 12.46 2.48 -4.42
CA ARG A 90 13.01 3.51 -3.53
C ARG A 90 14.37 3.06 -3.01
N PRO A 91 15.44 3.20 -3.80
CA PRO A 91 16.78 2.76 -3.40
C PRO A 91 17.32 3.52 -2.18
N ASP A 92 16.93 4.79 -2.03
CA ASP A 92 17.41 5.69 -0.97
C ASP A 92 16.43 5.79 0.21
N PHE A 93 15.55 4.81 0.39
CA PHE A 93 14.59 4.85 1.49
C PHE A 93 15.32 4.72 2.85
N PRO A 94 14.98 5.52 3.89
CA PRO A 94 15.73 5.58 5.14
C PRO A 94 15.88 4.25 5.89
N PHE A 95 14.99 3.29 5.62
CA PHE A 95 14.93 2.00 6.29
C PHE A 95 15.42 0.85 5.40
N GLY A 96 16.16 1.17 4.33
CA GLY A 96 16.71 0.22 3.37
C GLY A 96 15.96 0.27 2.03
N ALA A 97 16.65 -0.11 0.96
CA ALA A 97 16.10 -0.07 -0.39
C ALA A 97 14.81 -0.91 -0.51
N LEU A 98 13.79 -0.33 -1.14
CA LEU A 98 12.50 -1.00 -1.39
C LEU A 98 12.25 -1.13 -2.89
N LEU A 99 11.65 -2.25 -3.30
CA LEU A 99 11.09 -2.49 -4.63
C LEU A 99 9.55 -2.56 -4.55
N PRO A 100 8.83 -2.44 -5.68
CA PRO A 100 7.39 -2.69 -5.70
C PRO A 100 7.02 -4.02 -5.03
N GLY A 101 6.03 -4.02 -4.16
CA GLY A 101 5.59 -5.20 -3.40
C GLY A 101 6.35 -5.43 -2.10
N ASP A 102 7.45 -4.70 -1.85
CA ASP A 102 8.13 -4.77 -0.55
C ASP A 102 7.30 -4.12 0.54
N SER A 103 7.43 -4.68 1.74
CA SER A 103 6.87 -4.12 2.97
C SER A 103 7.91 -4.20 4.08
N VAL A 104 8.01 -3.14 4.87
CA VAL A 104 8.89 -3.10 6.03
C VAL A 104 8.17 -2.43 7.20
N THR A 105 8.31 -3.01 8.38
CA THR A 105 7.78 -2.44 9.62
C THR A 105 8.92 -1.92 10.47
N VAL A 106 8.77 -0.71 11.00
CA VAL A 106 9.75 -0.06 11.86
C VAL A 106 9.05 0.37 13.13
N LYS A 107 9.64 0.11 14.29
CA LYS A 107 9.11 0.62 15.56
C LYS A 107 9.45 2.10 15.72
N PHE A 108 8.46 2.88 16.13
CA PHE A 108 8.55 4.28 16.46
C PHE A 108 8.15 4.51 17.92
N LEU A 109 8.85 5.41 18.58
CA LEU A 109 8.34 6.12 19.75
C LEU A 109 8.15 7.58 19.35
N ALA A 110 6.90 8.03 19.37
CA ALA A 110 6.51 9.38 18.99
C ALA A 110 6.05 10.17 20.22
N ARG A 111 6.53 11.41 20.33
CA ARG A 111 6.03 12.41 21.27
C ARG A 111 5.40 13.55 20.49
N TYR A 112 4.21 13.94 20.89
CA TYR A 112 3.49 15.11 20.38
C TYR A 112 3.31 16.12 21.51
N ASP A 113 3.74 17.35 21.30
CA ASP A 113 3.38 18.49 22.16
C ASP A 113 2.32 19.32 21.43
N ILE A 114 1.19 19.55 22.12
CA ILE A 114 -0.02 20.18 21.58
C ILE A 114 -0.09 21.65 22.03
N ASP A 115 -0.52 22.56 21.15
CA ASP A 115 -0.71 23.98 21.43
C ASP A 115 -2.10 24.32 22.02
N ASP A 116 -2.38 25.63 22.20
CA ASP A 116 -3.60 26.14 22.84
C ASP A 116 -4.83 25.91 21.96
N ASP A 117 -4.62 25.76 20.66
CA ASP A 117 -5.64 25.51 19.65
C ASP A 117 -5.87 24.02 19.40
N GLY A 118 -5.20 23.14 20.18
CA GLY A 118 -5.34 21.70 20.05
C GLY A 118 -4.59 21.12 18.86
N LYS A 119 -3.54 21.80 18.35
CA LYS A 119 -2.73 21.37 17.21
C LYS A 119 -1.36 20.86 17.67
N VAL A 120 -0.76 19.96 16.89
CA VAL A 120 0.60 19.50 17.10
C VAL A 120 1.58 20.65 16.79
N ALA A 121 2.20 21.19 17.85
CA ALA A 121 3.27 22.18 17.74
C ALA A 121 4.65 21.53 17.68
N TRP A 122 4.82 20.34 18.28
CA TRP A 122 6.06 19.56 18.15
C TRP A 122 5.75 18.08 17.98
N LEU A 123 6.36 17.45 16.98
CA LEU A 123 6.42 16.01 16.79
C LEU A 123 7.89 15.57 16.87
N LYS A 124 8.22 14.75 17.86
CA LYS A 124 9.55 14.14 17.99
C LYS A 124 9.43 12.63 17.85
N THR A 125 10.23 12.03 16.96
CA THR A 125 10.24 10.59 16.75
C THR A 125 11.61 9.99 16.97
N MET A 126 11.61 8.78 17.52
CA MET A 126 12.76 7.88 17.58
C MET A 126 12.38 6.55 16.95
N THR A 127 13.31 5.91 16.27
CA THR A 127 13.07 4.65 15.58
C THR A 127 14.08 3.58 15.98
N TRP A 128 13.68 2.31 15.83
CA TRP A 128 14.56 1.16 15.92
C TRP A 128 14.91 0.65 14.52
N PRO A 129 15.95 -0.20 14.37
CA PRO A 129 16.20 -0.93 13.14
C PRO A 129 14.94 -1.65 12.62
N PRO A 130 14.78 -1.78 11.28
CA PRO A 130 13.66 -2.48 10.69
C PRO A 130 13.43 -3.89 11.26
N GLY A 131 12.16 -4.21 11.55
CA GLY A 131 11.75 -5.50 12.12
C GLY A 131 12.11 -5.70 13.61
N GLN A 132 12.83 -4.76 14.24
CA GLN A 132 13.22 -4.92 15.64
C GLN A 132 12.07 -4.54 16.58
N GLY A 133 11.61 -5.54 17.36
CA GLY A 133 10.61 -5.35 18.42
C GLY A 133 9.18 -5.08 17.93
N VAL A 134 8.93 -5.16 16.62
CA VAL A 134 7.62 -4.89 16.02
C VAL A 134 6.68 -6.08 16.21
N THR A 135 5.39 -5.81 16.26
CA THR A 135 4.33 -6.82 16.13
C THR A 135 4.09 -7.15 14.66
N HIS A 136 3.59 -8.36 14.40
CA HIS A 136 3.31 -8.83 13.04
C HIS A 136 1.82 -8.72 12.73
N LEU A 137 1.49 -8.04 11.63
CA LEU A 137 0.17 -8.05 11.00
C LEU A 137 0.21 -8.99 9.79
N PRO A 138 -0.79 -9.85 9.54
CA PRO A 138 -0.89 -10.61 8.30
C PRO A 138 -0.81 -9.68 7.09
N LYS A 139 -0.23 -10.14 5.97
CA LYS A 139 0.06 -9.27 4.81
C LYS A 139 -1.19 -8.63 4.21
N LEU A 140 -2.26 -9.40 4.07
CA LEU A 140 -3.53 -8.97 3.46
C LEU A 140 -4.68 -9.11 4.46
N GLY A 141 -5.71 -8.27 4.28
CA GLY A 141 -6.85 -8.12 5.18
C GLY A 141 -7.45 -6.71 5.11
N PRO A 142 -8.36 -6.34 6.04
CA PRO A 142 -9.12 -5.09 5.96
C PRO A 142 -8.41 -3.85 6.54
N HIS A 143 -7.32 -4.01 7.26
CA HIS A 143 -6.62 -2.88 7.87
C HIS A 143 -5.98 -1.98 6.80
N PRO A 144 -5.89 -0.64 6.98
CA PRO A 144 -5.27 0.26 6.00
C PRO A 144 -3.87 -0.16 5.54
N SER A 145 -3.00 -0.66 6.44
CA SER A 145 -1.70 -1.24 6.07
C SER A 145 -1.82 -2.47 5.15
N GLN A 146 -2.81 -3.34 5.37
CA GLN A 146 -3.03 -4.52 4.52
C GLN A 146 -3.56 -4.14 3.13
N LEU A 147 -4.40 -3.12 3.05
CA LEU A 147 -4.85 -2.55 1.76
C LEU A 147 -3.68 -1.89 1.02
N ALA A 148 -2.81 -1.17 1.73
CA ALA A 148 -1.59 -0.63 1.15
C ALA A 148 -0.62 -1.74 0.66
N ALA A 149 -0.56 -2.87 1.37
CA ALA A 149 0.18 -4.04 0.93
C ALA A 149 -0.45 -4.69 -0.32
N TYR A 150 -1.77 -4.69 -0.45
CA TYR A 150 -2.46 -5.11 -1.66
C TYR A 150 -2.12 -4.21 -2.86
N ASP A 151 -2.07 -2.89 -2.67
CA ASP A 151 -1.63 -1.98 -3.74
C ASP A 151 -0.18 -2.25 -4.15
N ALA A 152 0.72 -2.49 -3.19
CA ALA A 152 2.10 -2.89 -3.46
C ALA A 152 2.18 -4.22 -4.22
N TYR A 153 1.33 -5.19 -3.90
CA TYR A 153 1.17 -6.44 -4.66
C TYR A 153 0.78 -6.17 -6.13
N THR A 154 -0.22 -5.32 -6.37
CA THR A 154 -0.67 -5.01 -7.74
C THR A 154 0.42 -4.29 -8.54
N ALA A 155 1.22 -3.46 -7.88
CA ALA A 155 2.37 -2.79 -8.50
C ALA A 155 3.47 -3.80 -8.88
N ALA A 156 3.80 -4.75 -8.01
CA ALA A 156 4.73 -5.83 -8.31
C ALA A 156 4.25 -6.72 -9.47
N PHE A 157 2.95 -7.03 -9.50
CA PHE A 157 2.33 -7.77 -10.60
C PHE A 157 2.44 -7.00 -11.92
N SER A 158 2.08 -5.71 -11.93
CA SER A 158 2.15 -4.86 -13.12
C SER A 158 3.58 -4.61 -13.60
N ALA A 159 4.57 -4.66 -12.69
CA ALA A 159 5.99 -4.63 -13.03
C ALA A 159 6.48 -5.95 -13.67
N GLY A 160 5.66 -7.00 -13.64
CA GLY A 160 6.01 -8.32 -14.16
C GLY A 160 7.07 -9.04 -13.32
N ASP A 161 7.07 -8.82 -12.01
CA ASP A 161 8.06 -9.38 -11.07
C ASP A 161 7.49 -10.59 -10.29
N PRO A 162 7.59 -11.82 -10.83
CA PRO A 162 7.09 -13.02 -10.16
C PRO A 162 7.75 -13.30 -8.82
N ALA A 163 9.00 -12.86 -8.61
CA ALA A 163 9.68 -13.07 -7.33
C ALA A 163 9.04 -12.23 -6.21
N ARG A 164 8.34 -11.16 -6.56
CA ARG A 164 7.69 -10.25 -5.61
C ARG A 164 6.20 -10.52 -5.46
N TYR A 165 5.42 -10.53 -6.54
CA TYR A 165 3.97 -10.68 -6.41
C TYR A 165 3.58 -12.07 -5.87
N SER A 166 4.41 -13.11 -6.08
CA SER A 166 4.12 -14.45 -5.57
C SER A 166 4.30 -14.60 -4.05
N LEU A 167 4.94 -13.63 -3.39
CA LEU A 167 5.08 -13.60 -1.91
C LEU A 167 3.75 -13.35 -1.19
N PHE A 168 2.72 -12.94 -1.93
CA PHE A 168 1.36 -12.74 -1.43
C PHE A 168 0.50 -14.00 -1.53
N TYR A 169 1.02 -15.09 -2.08
CA TYR A 169 0.28 -16.32 -2.32
C TYR A 169 0.64 -17.39 -1.29
N THR A 170 -0.33 -18.24 -0.96
CA THR A 170 -0.02 -19.54 -0.36
C THR A 170 0.70 -20.42 -1.38
N GLU A 171 1.43 -21.43 -0.92
CA GLU A 171 2.18 -22.31 -1.83
C GLU A 171 1.26 -23.08 -2.80
N ASP A 172 0.06 -23.40 -2.36
CA ASP A 172 -0.99 -24.17 -3.04
C ASP A 172 -2.06 -23.32 -3.73
N VAL A 173 -1.82 -22.00 -3.89
CA VAL A 173 -2.80 -21.06 -4.46
C VAL A 173 -3.41 -21.57 -5.77
N GLU A 174 -4.72 -21.40 -5.96
CA GLU A 174 -5.40 -21.71 -7.21
C GLU A 174 -5.85 -20.44 -7.93
N LEU A 175 -5.46 -20.27 -9.20
CA LEU A 175 -5.95 -19.21 -10.09
C LEU A 175 -6.98 -19.79 -11.06
N ALA A 176 -8.19 -19.26 -10.99
CA ALA A 176 -9.30 -19.57 -11.88
C ALA A 176 -9.59 -18.38 -12.81
N LEU A 177 -9.23 -18.54 -14.08
CA LEU A 177 -9.50 -17.60 -15.16
C LEU A 177 -10.64 -18.12 -16.06
N PRO A 178 -11.45 -17.24 -16.67
CA PRO A 178 -12.54 -17.69 -17.55
C PRO A 178 -12.09 -18.42 -18.83
N SER A 179 -10.87 -18.17 -19.29
CA SER A 179 -10.39 -18.57 -20.63
C SER A 179 -9.40 -19.73 -20.63
N VAL A 180 -8.92 -20.18 -19.47
CA VAL A 180 -7.91 -21.25 -19.37
C VAL A 180 -8.24 -22.19 -18.21
N PRO A 181 -7.77 -23.47 -18.24
CA PRO A 181 -7.89 -24.37 -17.10
C PRO A 181 -7.28 -23.76 -15.82
N PRO A 182 -7.77 -24.13 -14.62
CA PRO A 182 -7.22 -23.64 -13.37
C PRO A 182 -5.71 -23.87 -13.25
N ILE A 183 -5.00 -22.84 -12.81
CA ILE A 183 -3.55 -22.87 -12.60
C ILE A 183 -3.29 -23.05 -11.11
N ARG A 184 -2.43 -24.00 -10.74
CA ARG A 184 -2.18 -24.36 -9.34
C ARG A 184 -0.75 -24.05 -8.91
N GLY A 185 -0.65 -23.60 -7.67
CA GLY A 185 0.59 -23.26 -6.98
C GLY A 185 1.19 -21.94 -7.43
N ARG A 186 1.90 -21.27 -6.52
CA ARG A 186 2.51 -19.96 -6.80
C ARG A 186 3.48 -20.01 -7.98
N ASP A 187 4.21 -21.12 -8.12
CA ASP A 187 5.18 -21.33 -9.21
C ASP A 187 4.48 -21.52 -10.56
N GLY A 188 3.32 -22.19 -10.57
CA GLY A 188 2.50 -22.36 -11.77
C GLY A 188 1.94 -21.03 -12.26
N ILE A 189 1.43 -20.20 -11.35
CA ILE A 189 0.96 -18.84 -11.66
C ILE A 189 2.12 -17.99 -12.16
N ALA A 190 3.26 -18.00 -11.47
CA ALA A 190 4.46 -17.27 -11.86
C ALA A 190 4.94 -17.66 -13.26
N ALA A 191 4.99 -18.96 -13.58
CA ALA A 191 5.38 -19.45 -14.88
C ALA A 191 4.40 -19.02 -15.99
N PHE A 192 3.09 -19.10 -15.73
CA PHE A 192 2.06 -18.67 -16.68
C PHE A 192 2.23 -17.20 -17.06
N TYR A 193 2.27 -16.30 -16.07
CA TYR A 193 2.41 -14.86 -16.34
C TYR A 193 3.79 -14.51 -16.91
N SER A 194 4.87 -15.15 -16.46
CA SER A 194 6.20 -14.91 -17.02
C SER A 194 6.29 -15.28 -18.50
N ALA A 195 5.56 -16.31 -18.94
CA ALA A 195 5.46 -16.69 -20.34
C ALA A 195 4.65 -15.66 -21.14
N MET A 196 3.47 -15.28 -20.64
CA MET A 196 2.61 -14.25 -21.26
C MET A 196 3.34 -12.91 -21.43
N PHE A 197 4.05 -12.49 -20.39
CA PHE A 197 4.82 -11.23 -20.34
C PHE A 197 5.98 -11.13 -21.33
N ARG A 198 6.32 -12.22 -22.05
CA ARG A 198 7.28 -12.16 -23.17
C ARG A 198 6.73 -11.44 -24.38
N THR A 199 5.40 -11.46 -24.58
CA THR A 199 4.75 -10.86 -25.76
C THR A 199 3.69 -9.83 -25.39
N VAL A 200 3.03 -9.94 -24.23
CA VAL A 200 1.97 -9.03 -23.78
C VAL A 200 2.19 -8.66 -22.33
N ARG A 201 2.25 -7.37 -22.00
CA ARG A 201 2.33 -6.89 -20.61
C ARG A 201 0.94 -6.60 -20.07
N GLU A 202 0.70 -7.02 -18.83
CA GLU A 202 -0.53 -6.67 -18.11
C GLU A 202 -0.22 -5.60 -17.06
N SER A 203 -0.96 -4.50 -17.07
CA SER A 203 -0.97 -3.53 -15.99
C SER A 203 -2.36 -3.40 -15.40
N LEU A 204 -2.42 -3.27 -14.07
CA LEU A 204 -3.68 -3.20 -13.34
C LEU A 204 -4.00 -1.75 -12.96
N THR A 205 -5.26 -1.36 -13.14
CA THR A 205 -5.84 -0.16 -12.54
C THR A 205 -6.94 -0.59 -11.59
N VAL A 206 -6.75 -0.37 -10.29
CA VAL A 206 -7.72 -0.71 -9.25
C VAL A 206 -8.67 0.47 -9.06
N HIS A 207 -9.98 0.23 -9.19
CA HIS A 207 -11.03 1.25 -9.04
C HIS A 207 -11.66 1.23 -7.65
N GLY A 208 -11.67 0.07 -7.00
CA GLY A 208 -12.22 -0.12 -5.67
C GLY A 208 -11.82 -1.47 -5.10
N VAL A 209 -11.72 -1.52 -3.77
CA VAL A 209 -11.36 -2.71 -3.01
C VAL A 209 -12.27 -2.82 -1.79
N GLU A 210 -12.87 -3.98 -1.62
CA GLU A 210 -13.52 -4.40 -0.38
C GLU A 210 -12.71 -5.54 0.23
N ALA A 211 -12.44 -5.48 1.53
CA ALA A 211 -11.60 -6.45 2.20
C ALA A 211 -12.20 -6.90 3.54
N SER A 212 -11.91 -8.15 3.88
CA SER A 212 -12.15 -8.79 5.17
C SER A 212 -10.94 -9.66 5.51
N GLU A 213 -10.94 -10.28 6.69
CA GLU A 213 -9.87 -11.20 7.10
C GLU A 213 -9.75 -12.44 6.18
N THR A 214 -10.80 -12.77 5.42
CA THR A 214 -10.87 -14.01 4.62
C THR A 214 -10.99 -13.77 3.12
N GLN A 215 -11.16 -12.52 2.70
CA GLN A 215 -11.44 -12.20 1.31
C GLN A 215 -11.08 -10.76 0.95
N ILE A 216 -10.57 -10.56 -0.26
CA ILE A 216 -10.50 -9.26 -0.95
C ILE A 216 -11.29 -9.36 -2.25
N VAL A 217 -12.14 -8.37 -2.53
CA VAL A 217 -12.83 -8.21 -3.80
C VAL A 217 -12.41 -6.88 -4.42
N ALA A 218 -11.82 -6.94 -5.61
CA ALA A 218 -11.31 -5.76 -6.30
C ALA A 218 -12.02 -5.57 -7.65
N ASP A 219 -12.48 -4.35 -7.91
CA ASP A 219 -12.89 -3.90 -9.24
C ASP A 219 -11.68 -3.32 -9.96
N THR A 220 -11.24 -3.99 -11.03
CA THR A 220 -9.95 -3.74 -11.67
C THR A 220 -10.13 -3.68 -13.18
N THR A 221 -9.44 -2.75 -13.84
CA THR A 221 -9.15 -2.86 -15.27
C THR A 221 -7.78 -3.48 -15.47
N SER A 222 -7.74 -4.63 -16.13
CA SER A 222 -6.49 -5.20 -16.67
C SER A 222 -6.26 -4.64 -18.06
N ARG A 223 -5.17 -3.90 -18.25
CA ARG A 223 -4.69 -3.47 -19.56
C ARG A 223 -3.64 -4.43 -20.06
N PHE A 224 -3.90 -5.06 -21.19
CA PHE A 224 -2.97 -5.93 -21.89
C PHE A 224 -2.36 -5.19 -23.07
N THR A 225 -1.07 -4.87 -23.02
CA THR A 225 -0.33 -4.17 -24.08
C THR A 225 0.66 -5.11 -24.75
N ALA A 226 0.54 -5.29 -26.06
CA ALA A 226 1.46 -6.12 -26.83
C ALA A 226 2.83 -5.44 -26.95
N VAL A 227 3.88 -6.09 -26.44
CA VAL A 227 5.28 -5.67 -26.64
C VAL A 227 5.91 -6.32 -27.87
N ALA A 228 5.25 -7.35 -28.42
CA ALA A 228 5.51 -7.97 -29.71
C ALA A 228 4.17 -8.49 -30.26
N ASP A 229 4.12 -8.84 -31.55
CA ASP A 229 2.90 -9.41 -32.15
C ASP A 229 2.43 -10.65 -31.38
N ALA A 230 1.14 -10.67 -31.04
CA ALA A 230 0.48 -11.70 -30.26
C ALA A 230 -0.85 -12.10 -30.92
N PRO A 231 -0.81 -12.76 -32.10
CA PRO A 231 -2.02 -13.14 -32.85
C PRO A 231 -2.87 -14.19 -32.13
N ASP A 232 -2.25 -14.99 -31.25
CA ASP A 232 -2.90 -16.07 -30.50
C ASP A 232 -3.22 -15.67 -29.05
N PHE A 233 -3.20 -14.37 -28.71
CA PHE A 233 -3.46 -13.93 -27.35
C PHE A 233 -4.92 -14.24 -26.94
N VAL A 234 -5.08 -14.85 -25.77
CA VAL A 234 -6.34 -15.48 -25.32
C VAL A 234 -7.50 -14.50 -25.14
N VAL A 235 -7.21 -13.22 -24.97
CA VAL A 235 -8.23 -12.16 -24.85
C VAL A 235 -8.64 -11.62 -26.22
N GLY A 236 -7.73 -11.66 -27.20
CA GLY A 236 -7.91 -11.21 -28.58
C GLY A 236 -6.55 -10.96 -29.25
N PRO A 237 -6.45 -11.12 -30.57
CA PRO A 237 -5.20 -10.87 -31.30
C PRO A 237 -4.74 -9.42 -31.13
N LEU A 238 -3.44 -9.21 -30.95
CA LEU A 238 -2.82 -7.89 -30.86
C LEU A 238 -1.57 -7.79 -31.71
N ALA A 239 -1.43 -6.72 -32.49
CA ALA A 239 -0.15 -6.33 -33.05
C ALA A 239 0.70 -5.59 -32.01
N GLN A 240 2.02 -5.56 -32.18
CA GLN A 240 2.92 -4.81 -31.31
C GLN A 240 2.46 -3.35 -31.13
N GLY A 241 2.36 -2.90 -29.88
CA GLY A 241 1.92 -1.56 -29.50
C GLY A 241 0.40 -1.40 -29.34
N GLU A 242 -0.40 -2.35 -29.81
CA GLU A 242 -1.84 -2.38 -29.53
C GLU A 242 -2.12 -2.82 -28.09
N TRP A 243 -3.29 -2.45 -27.58
CA TRP A 243 -3.72 -2.84 -26.24
C TRP A 243 -5.21 -3.17 -26.15
N ILE A 244 -5.57 -3.94 -25.11
CA ILE A 244 -6.95 -4.26 -24.74
C ILE A 244 -7.13 -3.99 -23.24
N ASP A 245 -8.14 -3.23 -22.89
CA ASP A 245 -8.61 -3.08 -21.52
C ASP A 245 -9.76 -4.04 -21.25
N VAL A 246 -9.66 -4.79 -20.16
CA VAL A 246 -10.71 -5.69 -19.69
C VAL A 246 -11.03 -5.34 -18.25
N ARG A 247 -12.28 -4.88 -18.01
CA ARG A 247 -12.77 -4.70 -16.64
C ARG A 247 -13.16 -6.04 -16.03
N VAL A 248 -12.65 -6.31 -14.85
CA VAL A 248 -12.85 -7.56 -14.11
C VAL A 248 -13.17 -7.26 -12.65
N ILE A 249 -14.00 -8.12 -12.06
CA ILE A 249 -14.04 -8.28 -10.60
C ILE A 249 -13.14 -9.46 -10.26
N VAL A 250 -12.14 -9.21 -9.42
CA VAL A 250 -11.23 -10.24 -8.92
C VAL A 250 -11.54 -10.51 -7.46
N THR A 251 -11.84 -11.77 -7.16
CA THR A 251 -12.04 -12.25 -5.79
C THR A 251 -10.82 -13.05 -5.36
N TYR A 252 -10.15 -12.57 -4.31
CA TYR A 252 -9.06 -13.24 -3.64
C TYR A 252 -9.59 -13.85 -2.33
N HIS A 253 -9.51 -15.17 -2.19
CA HIS A 253 -9.75 -15.82 -0.90
C HIS A 253 -8.44 -15.85 -0.12
N LEU A 254 -8.51 -15.50 1.16
CA LEU A 254 -7.36 -15.38 2.03
C LEU A 254 -7.31 -16.51 3.06
N ARG A 255 -6.10 -16.97 3.34
CA ARG A 255 -5.75 -17.84 4.45
C ARG A 255 -4.54 -17.25 5.16
N ASP A 256 -4.72 -16.87 6.42
CA ASP A 256 -3.70 -16.22 7.24
C ASP A 256 -3.06 -14.97 6.58
N GLY A 257 -3.89 -14.19 5.89
CA GLY A 257 -3.47 -12.97 5.17
C GLY A 257 -2.65 -13.23 3.91
N LEU A 258 -2.68 -14.44 3.35
CA LEU A 258 -2.14 -14.81 2.04
C LEU A 258 -3.25 -15.28 1.11
N VAL A 259 -3.09 -15.09 -0.19
CA VAL A 259 -4.07 -15.53 -1.19
C VAL A 259 -3.97 -17.03 -1.42
N GLU A 260 -5.05 -17.76 -1.14
CA GLU A 260 -5.18 -19.20 -1.45
C GLU A 260 -5.98 -19.47 -2.73
N ARG A 261 -6.80 -18.53 -3.19
CA ARG A 261 -7.54 -18.64 -4.43
C ARG A 261 -7.76 -17.29 -5.06
N ILE A 262 -7.62 -17.22 -6.38
CA ILE A 262 -7.95 -16.06 -7.21
C ILE A 262 -9.05 -16.50 -8.18
N ALA A 263 -10.18 -15.83 -8.16
CA ALA A 263 -11.26 -16.03 -9.12
C ALA A 263 -11.53 -14.71 -9.86
N VAL A 264 -11.51 -14.77 -11.19
CA VAL A 264 -11.69 -13.60 -12.06
C VAL A 264 -13.00 -13.70 -12.82
N GLN A 265 -13.82 -12.66 -12.74
CA GLN A 265 -15.06 -12.51 -13.50
C GLN A 265 -14.99 -11.26 -14.38
N ARG A 266 -15.43 -11.36 -15.65
CA ARG A 266 -15.60 -10.19 -16.51
C ARG A 266 -16.73 -9.28 -16.00
N ALA A 267 -16.48 -7.99 -16.00
CA ALA A 267 -17.41 -6.96 -15.51
C ALA A 267 -17.71 -5.86 -16.55
N GLY A 268 -17.30 -6.09 -17.80
CA GLY A 268 -17.57 -5.21 -18.92
C GLY A 268 -17.07 -5.81 -20.23
N GLU A 269 -17.44 -5.18 -21.34
CA GLU A 269 -16.92 -5.50 -22.66
C GLU A 269 -15.46 -5.03 -22.79
N PRO A 270 -14.57 -5.81 -23.45
CA PRO A 270 -13.22 -5.37 -23.73
C PRO A 270 -13.18 -4.10 -24.60
N VAL A 271 -12.28 -3.19 -24.29
CA VAL A 271 -12.04 -1.97 -25.05
C VAL A 271 -10.68 -2.08 -25.73
N PHE A 272 -10.65 -1.90 -27.05
CA PHE A 272 -9.43 -2.00 -27.85
C PHE A 272 -8.87 -0.62 -28.17
N GLY A 273 -7.55 -0.51 -28.19
CA GLY A 273 -6.88 0.72 -28.61
C GLY A 273 -5.53 0.47 -29.27
N ARG A 274 -5.00 1.56 -29.83
CA ARG A 274 -3.70 1.61 -30.49
C ARG A 274 -2.86 2.72 -29.87
N GLY A 275 -1.58 2.44 -29.65
CA GLY A 275 -0.58 3.42 -29.20
C GLY A 275 -0.10 4.35 -30.31
#